data_AF-A0A9P8E407-F1
#
_entry.id   AF-A0A9P8E407-F1
#
_cell.length_a   1.000
_cell.length_b   1.000
_cell.length_c   1.000
_cell.angle_alpha   90.00
_cell.angle_beta   90.00
_cell.angle_gamma   90.00
#
_symmetry.space_group_name_H-M   'P 1'
#
loop_
_entity.id
_entity.type
_entity.pdbx_description
1 polymer ?
#
loop_
_entity_poly.entity_id
_entity_poly.type
_entity_poly.pdbx_seq_one_letter_code
_entity_poly.pdbx_strand_id
1 'polypeptide(L)'
;MSSLRNYGIAAPHGPNMDGHHVATEQLYAMSQNEQGVFQTILKPDDSYDENGTYWADLPIMQRIKFVNKVNNAETKKELSATWAMIKRDPLSPIGYYFRNMVIPGAGLLLEGYVLFSIGNVKPLLQAAFPRCWKSHKICNSTWIAALDYLEIVGIIVGQILVGIIGDWLGRRWGLIQDATIMFIGLLMLTASWGVT
;
A
#
# COMPACT_ATOMS: atom_id res chain seq x y z
N MET A 1 21.84 29.19 6.63
CA MET A 1 22.55 28.02 6.06
C MET A 1 21.68 26.79 6.33
N SER A 2 20.99 26.29 5.32
CA SER A 2 20.11 25.11 5.46
C SER A 2 20.81 23.89 4.87
N SER A 3 21.18 22.93 5.72
CA SER A 3 21.77 21.65 5.31
C SER A 3 20.66 20.62 5.09
N LEU A 4 20.84 19.66 4.16
CA LEU A 4 19.91 18.54 3.93
C LEU A 4 19.61 17.75 5.22
N ARG A 5 20.50 17.79 6.22
CA ARG A 5 20.29 17.22 7.56
C ARG A 5 19.18 17.89 8.37
N ASN A 6 18.77 19.11 8.03
CA ASN A 6 17.71 19.83 8.74
C ASN A 6 16.30 19.35 8.34
N TYR A 7 16.19 18.45 7.36
CA TYR A 7 14.91 18.04 6.77
C TYR A 7 14.62 16.53 6.88
N GLY A 8 15.44 15.76 7.62
CA GLY A 8 15.18 14.34 7.89
C GLY A 8 16.44 13.48 8.08
N ILE A 9 16.24 12.20 8.38
CA ILE A 9 17.32 11.20 8.42
C ILE A 9 17.80 10.97 6.98
N ALA A 10 19.10 11.14 6.74
CA ALA A 10 19.69 11.00 5.42
C ALA A 10 19.42 9.59 4.86
N ALA A 11 18.92 9.51 3.62
CA ALA A 11 18.77 8.25 2.92
C ALA A 11 20.13 7.51 2.84
N PRO A 12 20.16 6.17 3.01
CA PRO A 12 21.38 5.40 2.83
C PRO A 12 21.89 5.57 1.39
N HIS A 13 23.16 5.94 1.24
CA HIS A 13 23.80 6.13 -0.06
C HIS A 13 24.61 4.90 -0.44
N GLY A 14 24.64 4.60 -1.74
CA GLY A 14 25.48 3.53 -2.31
C GLY A 14 26.98 3.86 -2.22
N PRO A 15 27.86 2.87 -2.44
CA PRO A 15 29.30 3.06 -2.33
C PRO A 15 29.82 4.07 -3.35
N ASN A 16 30.68 4.98 -2.89
CA ASN A 16 31.25 6.07 -3.68
C ASN A 16 32.31 5.55 -4.67
N MET A 17 31.93 5.39 -5.94
CA MET A 17 32.83 4.87 -6.98
C MET A 17 33.84 5.92 -7.48
N ASP A 18 33.46 7.20 -7.56
CA ASP A 18 34.27 8.23 -8.26
C ASP A 18 34.72 9.40 -7.35
N GLY A 19 34.61 9.29 -6.02
CA GLY A 19 35.15 10.29 -5.07
C GLY A 19 34.50 11.69 -5.10
N HIS A 20 33.60 11.97 -6.04
CA HIS A 20 32.95 13.27 -6.22
C HIS A 20 31.54 13.38 -5.60
N HIS A 21 31.01 12.32 -4.99
CA HIS A 21 29.66 12.30 -4.41
C HIS A 21 29.73 12.16 -2.90
N VAL A 22 30.00 13.26 -2.21
CA VAL A 22 29.90 13.31 -0.74
C VAL A 22 28.48 13.74 -0.39
N ALA A 23 27.77 12.98 0.45
CA ALA A 23 26.44 13.34 0.97
C ALA A 23 26.41 14.70 1.72
N THR A 24 27.58 15.29 1.94
CA THR A 24 27.82 16.61 2.52
C THR A 24 28.06 17.70 1.49
N GLU A 25 27.91 17.44 0.19
CA GLU A 25 28.07 18.49 -0.81
C GLU A 25 27.02 19.57 -0.53
N GLN A 26 27.53 20.73 -0.15
CA GLN A 26 26.73 21.88 0.18
C GLN A 26 25.90 22.19 -1.07
N LEU A 27 24.61 22.51 -0.89
CA LEU A 27 23.70 22.97 -1.95
C LEU A 27 24.28 24.07 -2.87
N TYR A 28 25.45 24.63 -2.52
CA TYR A 28 26.24 25.60 -3.26
C TYR A 28 26.83 25.13 -4.61
N ALA A 29 26.92 23.82 -4.88
CA ALA A 29 27.49 23.29 -6.14
C ALA A 29 26.43 22.86 -7.17
N MET A 30 25.19 23.31 -7.01
CA MET A 30 24.08 22.92 -7.88
C MET A 30 23.72 24.10 -8.80
N SER A 31 23.58 23.85 -10.10
CA SER A 31 23.21 24.91 -11.04
C SER A 31 21.84 25.51 -10.65
N GLN A 32 21.60 26.80 -10.95
CA GLN A 32 20.35 27.48 -10.59
C GLN A 32 19.09 26.72 -11.06
N ASN A 33 19.20 26.04 -12.21
CA ASN A 33 18.12 25.22 -12.75
C ASN A 33 17.89 23.94 -11.93
N GLU A 34 18.96 23.26 -11.54
CA GLU A 34 18.86 22.06 -10.67
C GLU A 34 18.32 22.44 -9.29
N GLN A 35 18.77 23.54 -8.69
CA GLN A 35 18.23 24.01 -7.42
C GLN A 35 16.73 24.29 -7.51
N GLY A 36 16.26 24.89 -8.61
CA GLY A 36 14.82 25.09 -8.84
C GLY A 36 14.06 23.77 -8.90
N VAL A 37 14.55 22.80 -9.69
CA VAL A 37 13.93 21.47 -9.83
C VAL A 37 13.91 20.71 -8.50
N PHE A 38 15.02 20.70 -7.77
CA PHE A 38 15.10 20.05 -6.46
C PHE A 38 14.22 20.74 -5.42
N GLN A 39 14.09 22.08 -5.44
CA GLN A 39 13.15 22.78 -4.55
C GLN A 39 11.70 22.44 -4.88
N THR A 40 11.32 22.33 -6.14
CA THR A 40 9.96 21.89 -6.53
C THR A 40 9.67 20.45 -6.12
N ILE A 41 10.67 19.56 -6.19
CA ILE A 41 10.51 18.15 -5.77
C ILE A 41 10.48 18.01 -4.24
N LEU A 42 11.33 18.74 -3.53
CA LEU A 42 11.45 18.66 -2.06
C LEU A 42 10.38 19.48 -1.34
N LYS A 43 9.85 20.53 -1.97
CA LYS A 43 8.81 21.41 -1.45
C LYS A 43 7.70 21.57 -2.47
N PRO A 44 6.86 20.55 -2.64
CA PRO A 44 5.70 20.68 -3.50
C PRO A 44 4.75 21.75 -2.92
N ASP A 45 4.18 22.54 -3.83
CA ASP A 45 3.31 23.68 -3.51
C ASP A 45 1.99 23.28 -2.81
N ASP A 46 1.69 21.98 -2.76
CA ASP A 46 0.55 21.39 -2.07
C ASP A 46 0.80 21.17 -0.56
N SER A 47 2.05 21.17 -0.15
CA SER A 47 2.51 20.80 1.21
C SER A 47 3.26 21.93 1.90
N TYR A 48 3.79 22.89 1.14
CA TYR A 48 4.53 24.04 1.66
C TYR A 48 3.85 25.35 1.26
N ASP A 49 3.83 26.30 2.19
CA ASP A 49 3.37 27.66 1.93
C ASP A 49 4.40 28.46 1.12
N GLU A 50 4.02 29.62 0.57
CA GLU A 50 4.87 30.52 -0.23
C GLU A 50 6.16 30.96 0.52
N ASN A 51 6.16 30.84 1.85
CA ASN A 51 7.29 31.12 2.73
C ASN A 51 8.20 29.90 3.00
N GLY A 52 7.88 28.73 2.42
CA GLY A 52 8.62 27.48 2.61
C GLY A 52 8.37 26.77 3.95
N THR A 53 7.31 27.16 4.67
CA THR A 53 6.86 26.51 5.91
C THR A 53 5.95 25.33 5.61
N TYR A 54 6.12 24.22 6.31
CA TYR A 54 5.28 23.04 6.15
C TYR A 54 3.86 23.31 6.68
N TRP A 55 2.85 22.85 5.94
CA TRP A 55 1.42 23.14 6.23
C TRP A 55 0.98 22.75 7.66
N ALA A 56 1.61 21.75 8.27
CA ALA A 56 1.27 21.30 9.62
C ALA A 56 1.83 22.20 10.72
N ASP A 57 2.88 22.99 10.42
CA ASP A 57 3.51 23.92 11.37
C ASP A 57 2.79 25.28 11.39
N LEU A 58 1.79 25.48 10.52
CA LEU A 58 0.96 26.67 10.50
C LEU A 58 0.00 26.72 11.70
N PRO A 59 -0.30 27.92 12.23
CA PRO A 59 -1.35 28.07 13.23
C PRO A 59 -2.70 27.61 12.66
N ILE A 60 -3.55 27.05 13.52
CA ILE A 60 -4.76 26.29 13.17
C ILE A 60 -5.62 27.00 12.10
N MET A 61 -5.82 28.31 12.21
CA MET A 61 -6.63 29.08 11.25
C MET A 61 -5.96 29.19 9.87
N GLN A 62 -4.64 29.40 9.82
CA GLN A 62 -3.88 29.45 8.57
C GLN A 62 -3.78 28.05 7.94
N ARG A 63 -3.64 27.01 8.76
CA ARG A 63 -3.69 25.62 8.32
C ARG A 63 -5.02 25.26 7.65
N ILE A 64 -6.15 25.62 8.27
CA ILE A 64 -7.48 25.41 7.67
C ILE A 64 -7.62 26.18 6.36
N LYS A 65 -7.17 27.43 6.31
CA LYS A 65 -7.22 28.25 5.09
C LYS A 65 -6.36 27.66 3.97
N PHE A 66 -5.16 27.16 4.29
CA PHE A 66 -4.26 26.50 3.37
C PHE A 66 -4.89 25.22 2.81
N VAL A 67 -5.35 24.32 3.69
CA VAL A 67 -6.01 23.06 3.29
C VAL A 67 -7.24 23.36 2.42
N ASN A 68 -8.06 24.35 2.78
CA ASN A 68 -9.22 24.74 1.97
C ASN A 68 -8.82 25.34 0.61
N LYS A 69 -7.72 26.09 0.52
CA LYS A 69 -7.18 26.63 -0.76
C LYS A 69 -6.78 25.48 -1.68
N VAL A 70 -5.98 24.54 -1.18
CA VAL A 70 -5.52 23.37 -1.94
C VAL A 70 -6.69 22.48 -2.34
N ASN A 71 -7.57 22.15 -1.39
CA ASN A 71 -8.74 21.31 -1.65
C ASN A 71 -9.68 21.93 -2.70
N ASN A 72 -9.95 23.23 -2.63
CA ASN A 72 -10.78 23.90 -3.65
C ASN A 72 -10.11 23.93 -5.04
N ALA A 73 -8.79 24.07 -5.09
CA ALA A 73 -8.07 24.05 -6.36
C ALA A 73 -8.13 22.66 -7.01
N GLU A 74 -7.93 21.60 -6.22
CA GLU A 74 -7.97 20.23 -6.71
C GLU A 74 -9.40 19.79 -7.06
N THR A 75 -10.38 20.11 -6.19
CA THR A 75 -11.80 19.84 -6.43
C THR A 75 -12.26 20.49 -7.75
N LYS A 76 -11.81 21.69 -8.08
CA LYS A 76 -12.16 22.33 -9.37
C LYS A 76 -11.59 21.55 -10.57
N LYS A 77 -10.37 21.03 -10.48
CA LYS A 77 -9.77 20.21 -11.54
C LYS A 77 -10.53 18.89 -11.69
N GLU A 78 -10.77 18.19 -10.57
CA GLU A 78 -11.51 16.93 -10.55
C GLU A 78 -12.95 17.09 -11.03
N LEU A 79 -13.63 18.16 -10.62
CA LEU A 79 -15.00 18.46 -11.03
C LEU A 79 -15.06 18.86 -12.50
N SER A 80 -14.05 19.58 -13.02
CA SER A 80 -13.92 19.87 -14.46
C SER A 80 -13.70 18.58 -15.27
N ALA A 81 -12.82 17.70 -14.81
CA ALA A 81 -12.57 16.40 -15.44
C ALA A 81 -13.83 15.51 -15.41
N THR A 82 -14.51 15.45 -14.26
CA THR A 82 -15.75 14.70 -14.08
C THR A 82 -16.87 15.28 -14.93
N TRP A 83 -16.98 16.60 -15.02
CA TRP A 83 -17.93 17.28 -15.90
C TRP A 83 -17.66 17.00 -17.37
N ALA A 84 -16.39 16.96 -17.78
CA ALA A 84 -16.01 16.56 -19.13
C ALA A 84 -16.35 15.09 -19.44
N MET A 85 -16.24 14.19 -18.44
CA MET A 85 -16.70 12.80 -18.55
C MET A 85 -18.23 12.72 -18.66
N ILE A 86 -18.96 13.42 -17.79
CA ILE A 86 -20.44 13.50 -17.80
C ILE A 86 -20.96 14.02 -19.13
N LYS A 87 -20.33 15.06 -19.69
CA LYS A 87 -20.72 15.64 -20.99
C LYS A 87 -20.59 14.68 -22.15
N ARG A 88 -19.66 13.72 -22.08
CA ARG A 88 -19.52 12.69 -23.10
C ARG A 88 -20.54 11.59 -22.92
N ASP A 89 -20.62 11.06 -21.70
CA ASP A 89 -21.59 10.04 -21.33
C ASP A 89 -22.02 10.22 -19.87
N PRO A 90 -23.32 10.39 -19.57
CA PRO A 90 -23.80 10.63 -18.22
C PRO A 90 -23.55 9.45 -17.27
N LEU A 91 -23.33 8.24 -17.79
CA LEU A 91 -23.03 7.03 -17.01
C LEU A 91 -21.52 6.72 -16.88
N SER A 92 -20.65 7.41 -17.64
CA SER A 92 -19.21 7.17 -17.59
C SER A 92 -18.54 7.37 -16.23
N PRO A 93 -18.97 8.32 -15.35
CA PRO A 93 -18.35 8.49 -14.04
C PRO A 93 -18.59 7.28 -13.13
N ILE A 94 -19.76 6.64 -13.24
CA ILE A 94 -20.09 5.44 -12.48
C ILE A 94 -19.22 4.28 -12.95
N GLY A 95 -19.11 4.07 -14.26
CA GLY A 95 -18.23 3.03 -14.81
C GLY A 95 -16.76 3.23 -14.43
N TYR A 96 -16.29 4.49 -14.47
CA TYR A 96 -14.93 4.86 -14.04
C TYR A 96 -14.71 4.58 -12.55
N TYR A 97 -15.65 4.98 -11.68
CA TYR A 97 -15.60 4.73 -10.24
C TYR A 97 -15.55 3.23 -9.92
N PHE A 98 -16.44 2.44 -10.52
CA PHE A 98 -16.46 1.00 -10.29
C PHE A 98 -15.15 0.34 -10.75
N ARG A 99 -14.66 0.71 -11.93
CA ARG A 99 -13.48 0.06 -12.51
C ARG A 99 -12.17 0.42 -11.83
N ASN A 100 -12.04 1.66 -11.34
CA ASN A 100 -10.79 2.16 -10.78
C ASN A 100 -10.76 2.21 -9.26
N MET A 101 -11.91 2.23 -8.59
CA MET A 101 -11.98 2.32 -7.12
C MET A 101 -12.60 1.07 -6.51
N VAL A 102 -13.74 0.60 -7.03
CA VAL A 102 -14.45 -0.55 -6.44
C VAL A 102 -13.73 -1.87 -6.71
N ILE A 103 -13.33 -2.13 -7.96
CA ILE A 103 -12.64 -3.39 -8.32
C ILE A 103 -11.33 -3.57 -7.53
N PRO A 104 -10.43 -2.56 -7.45
CA PRO A 104 -9.23 -2.68 -6.61
C PRO A 104 -9.58 -2.80 -5.11
N GLY A 105 -10.58 -2.07 -4.63
CA GLY A 105 -11.03 -2.16 -3.24
C GLY A 105 -11.60 -3.53 -2.86
N ALA A 106 -12.25 -4.22 -3.80
CA ALA A 106 -12.75 -5.57 -3.59
C ALA A 106 -11.62 -6.59 -3.39
N GLY A 107 -10.44 -6.36 -4.00
CA GLY A 107 -9.25 -7.16 -3.74
C GLY A 107 -8.83 -7.11 -2.27
N LEU A 108 -8.66 -5.91 -1.73
CA LEU A 108 -8.30 -5.70 -0.32
C LEU A 108 -9.36 -6.27 0.65
N LEU A 109 -10.64 -6.20 0.29
CA LEU A 109 -11.71 -6.83 1.07
C LEU A 109 -11.56 -8.36 1.08
N LEU A 110 -11.26 -8.95 -0.09
CA LEU A 110 -11.11 -10.40 -0.23
C LEU A 110 -9.89 -10.92 0.54
N GLU A 111 -8.76 -10.19 0.51
CA GLU A 111 -7.59 -10.50 1.33
C GLU A 111 -7.96 -10.57 2.82
N GLY A 112 -8.65 -9.54 3.33
CA GLY A 112 -9.09 -9.50 4.72
C GLY A 112 -10.07 -10.63 5.05
N TYR A 113 -11.02 -10.91 4.16
CA TYR A 113 -12.00 -11.98 4.35
C TYR A 113 -11.33 -13.36 4.52
N VAL A 114 -10.35 -13.69 3.68
CA VAL A 114 -9.64 -14.98 3.76
C VAL A 114 -8.92 -15.12 5.10
N LEU A 115 -8.18 -14.09 5.53
CA LEU A 115 -7.46 -14.10 6.81
C LEU A 115 -8.43 -14.27 8.01
N PHE A 116 -9.53 -13.53 8.03
CA PHE A 116 -10.51 -13.65 9.13
C PHE A 116 -11.32 -14.95 9.07
N SER A 117 -11.53 -15.53 7.89
CA SER A 117 -12.29 -16.77 7.73
C SER A 117 -11.59 -17.94 8.41
N ILE A 118 -10.25 -18.04 8.30
CA ILE A 118 -9.47 -19.12 8.93
C ILE A 118 -9.59 -19.06 10.46
N GLY A 119 -9.55 -17.84 11.02
CA GLY A 119 -9.78 -17.62 12.45
C GLY A 119 -11.15 -18.12 12.95
N ASN A 120 -12.19 -18.09 12.09
CA ASN A 120 -13.51 -18.63 12.40
C ASN A 120 -13.65 -20.13 12.11
N VAL A 121 -12.88 -20.67 11.17
CA VAL A 121 -12.88 -22.12 10.85
C VAL A 121 -12.29 -22.93 12.00
N LYS A 122 -11.29 -22.42 12.71
CA LYS A 122 -10.67 -23.09 13.86
C LYS A 122 -11.66 -23.47 14.98
N PRO A 123 -12.47 -22.56 15.54
CA PRO A 123 -13.47 -22.94 16.55
C PRO A 123 -14.56 -23.85 16.00
N LEU A 124 -14.91 -23.74 14.71
CA LEU A 124 -15.86 -24.65 14.06
C LEU A 124 -15.31 -26.08 14.01
N LEU A 125 -14.04 -26.26 13.63
CA LEU A 125 -13.36 -27.56 13.63
C LEU A 125 -13.18 -28.13 15.05
N GLN A 126 -12.94 -27.28 16.05
CA GLN A 126 -12.90 -27.69 17.45
C GLN A 126 -14.25 -28.22 17.95
N ALA A 127 -15.35 -27.65 17.45
CA ALA A 127 -16.71 -28.10 17.77
C ALA A 127 -17.08 -29.39 17.01
N ALA A 128 -16.71 -29.50 15.73
CA ALA A 128 -17.00 -30.67 14.90
C ALA A 128 -16.14 -31.90 15.27
N PHE A 129 -14.86 -31.70 15.63
CA PHE A 129 -13.91 -32.77 15.96
C PHE A 129 -13.30 -32.64 17.36
N PRO A 130 -14.11 -32.72 18.43
CA PRO A 130 -13.63 -32.51 19.81
C PRO A 130 -12.63 -33.57 20.26
N ARG A 131 -12.66 -34.78 19.69
CA ARG A 131 -11.69 -35.85 20.02
C ARG A 131 -10.28 -35.57 19.51
N CYS A 132 -10.15 -34.80 18.43
CA CYS A 132 -8.87 -34.39 17.83
C CYS A 132 -8.36 -33.12 18.52
N TRP A 133 -9.22 -32.10 18.70
CA TRP A 133 -8.82 -30.78 19.19
C TRP A 133 -8.87 -30.56 20.71
N LYS A 134 -9.80 -31.21 21.44
CA LYS A 134 -9.91 -31.07 22.92
C LYS A 134 -9.26 -32.23 23.65
N SER A 135 -9.58 -33.46 23.24
CA SER A 135 -9.11 -34.66 23.93
C SER A 135 -7.74 -35.16 23.46
N HIS A 136 -7.20 -34.64 22.35
CA HIS A 136 -5.89 -35.00 21.78
C HIS A 136 -5.61 -36.51 21.67
N LYS A 137 -6.66 -37.35 21.60
CA LYS A 137 -6.52 -38.81 21.60
C LYS A 137 -6.17 -39.37 20.23
N ILE A 138 -6.49 -38.62 19.17
CA ILE A 138 -6.38 -39.05 17.77
C ILE A 138 -5.38 -38.16 17.02
N CYS A 139 -5.21 -36.91 17.45
CA CYS A 139 -4.35 -35.92 16.82
C CYS A 139 -3.29 -35.44 17.80
N ASN A 140 -2.05 -35.34 17.32
CA ASN A 140 -0.94 -34.81 18.10
C ASN A 140 -1.02 -33.28 18.14
N SER A 141 -0.92 -32.70 19.34
CA SER A 141 -0.99 -31.25 19.59
C SER A 141 -0.01 -30.44 18.75
N THR A 142 1.17 -31.00 18.43
CA THR A 142 2.17 -30.33 17.59
C THR A 142 1.68 -30.10 16.15
N TRP A 143 0.90 -31.04 15.59
CA TRP A 143 0.35 -30.90 14.24
C TRP A 143 -0.78 -29.86 14.17
N ILE A 144 -1.55 -29.73 15.25
CA ILE A 144 -2.60 -28.72 15.37
C ILE A 144 -1.97 -27.32 15.46
N ALA A 145 -0.92 -27.17 16.27
CA ALA A 145 -0.19 -25.91 16.37
C ALA A 145 0.54 -25.54 15.07
N ALA A 146 1.04 -26.53 14.33
CA ALA A 146 1.73 -26.31 13.06
C ALA A 146 0.86 -25.62 12.00
N LEU A 147 -0.48 -25.79 12.03
CA LEU A 147 -1.38 -25.11 11.11
C LEU A 147 -1.33 -23.58 11.26
N ASP A 148 -1.37 -23.08 12.50
CA ASP A 148 -1.32 -21.64 12.78
C ASP A 148 0.06 -21.06 12.38
N TYR A 149 1.13 -21.79 12.66
CA TYR A 149 2.48 -21.34 12.32
C TYR A 149 2.75 -21.35 10.81
N LEU A 150 2.25 -22.35 10.09
CA LEU A 150 2.43 -22.47 8.64
C LEU A 150 1.65 -21.36 7.90
N GLU A 151 0.48 -20.97 8.40
CA GLU A 151 -0.26 -19.81 7.92
C GLU A 151 0.59 -18.52 8.03
N ILE A 152 1.12 -18.22 9.22
CA ILE A 152 1.93 -17.03 9.46
C ILE A 152 3.19 -17.03 8.60
N VAL A 153 3.90 -18.16 8.52
CA VAL A 153 5.10 -18.29 7.67
C VAL A 153 4.74 -18.13 6.19
N GLY A 154 3.61 -18.69 5.75
CA GLY A 154 3.09 -18.54 4.40
C GLY A 154 2.83 -17.08 4.03
N ILE A 155 2.22 -16.31 4.92
CA ILE A 155 1.99 -14.87 4.72
C ILE A 155 3.33 -14.13 4.59
N ILE A 156 4.29 -14.37 5.49
CA ILE A 156 5.60 -13.70 5.46
C ILE A 156 6.34 -13.98 4.15
N VAL A 157 6.44 -15.25 3.76
CA VAL A 157 7.12 -15.64 2.52
C VAL A 157 6.38 -15.10 1.29
N GLY A 158 5.04 -15.13 1.31
CA GLY A 158 4.21 -14.59 0.24
C GLY A 158 4.44 -13.09 0.01
N GLN A 159 4.42 -12.29 1.07
CA GLN A 159 4.64 -10.83 0.98
C GLN A 159 6.04 -10.49 0.46
N ILE A 160 7.07 -11.26 0.85
CA ILE A 160 8.43 -11.07 0.33
C ILE A 160 8.50 -11.38 -1.18
N LEU A 161 7.93 -12.51 -1.61
CA LEU A 161 7.95 -12.91 -3.02
C LEU A 161 7.17 -11.94 -3.91
N VAL A 162 5.98 -11.50 -3.46
CA VAL A 162 5.18 -10.50 -4.18
C VAL A 162 5.91 -9.16 -4.26
N GLY A 163 6.65 -8.75 -3.22
CA GLY A 163 7.49 -7.56 -3.24
C GLY A 163 8.56 -7.61 -4.34
N ILE A 164 9.33 -8.70 -4.39
CA ILE A 164 10.39 -8.89 -5.41
C ILE A 164 9.80 -8.86 -6.82
N ILE A 165 8.69 -9.57 -7.04
CA ILE A 165 8.06 -9.64 -8.36
C ILE A 165 7.43 -8.29 -8.76
N GLY A 166 6.84 -7.58 -7.79
CA GLY A 166 6.27 -6.24 -8.00
C GLY A 166 7.32 -5.23 -8.47
N ASP A 167 8.51 -5.30 -7.89
CA ASP A 167 9.63 -4.42 -8.24
C ASP A 167 10.25 -4.77 -9.61
N TRP A 168 10.23 -6.05 -10.01
CA TRP A 168 10.88 -6.51 -11.25
C TRP A 168 9.98 -6.50 -12.49
N LEU A 169 8.72 -6.93 -12.35
CA LEU A 169 7.77 -7.12 -13.46
C LEU A 169 6.72 -6.01 -13.56
N GLY A 170 6.70 -5.10 -12.58
CA GLY A 170 5.78 -3.99 -12.50
C GLY A 170 4.44 -4.33 -11.84
N ARG A 171 3.84 -3.29 -11.24
CA ARG A 171 2.70 -3.39 -10.33
C ARG A 171 1.45 -4.10 -10.89
N ARG A 172 1.23 -4.00 -12.20
CA ARG A 172 0.06 -4.62 -12.86
C ARG A 172 0.14 -6.15 -12.86
N TRP A 173 1.33 -6.72 -13.10
CA TRP A 173 1.52 -8.17 -13.10
C TRP A 173 1.53 -8.74 -11.69
N GLY A 174 2.07 -7.99 -10.72
CA GLY A 174 1.96 -8.33 -9.30
C GLY A 174 0.50 -8.50 -8.86
N LEU A 175 -0.38 -7.55 -9.21
CA LEU A 175 -1.81 -7.63 -8.87
C LEU A 175 -2.52 -8.82 -9.51
N ILE A 176 -2.19 -9.17 -10.76
CA ILE A 176 -2.81 -10.32 -11.45
C ILE A 176 -2.35 -11.64 -10.82
N GLN A 177 -1.06 -11.75 -10.48
CA GLN A 177 -0.50 -12.94 -9.86
C GLN A 177 -1.12 -13.18 -8.47
N ASP A 178 -1.20 -12.13 -7.65
CA ASP A 178 -1.78 -12.21 -6.31
C ASP A 178 -3.24 -12.70 -6.36
N ALA A 179 -4.06 -12.11 -7.24
CA ALA A 179 -5.43 -12.55 -7.47
C ALA A 179 -5.52 -14.02 -7.94
N THR A 180 -4.57 -14.48 -8.75
CA THR A 180 -4.53 -15.86 -9.26
C THR A 180 -4.18 -16.86 -8.17
N ILE A 181 -3.15 -16.57 -7.36
CA ILE A 181 -2.73 -17.43 -6.24
C ILE A 181 -3.86 -17.52 -5.21
N MET A 182 -4.50 -16.39 -4.90
CA MET A 182 -5.61 -16.34 -3.96
C MET A 182 -6.82 -17.14 -4.45
N PHE A 183 -7.15 -17.05 -5.75
CA PHE A 183 -8.21 -17.85 -6.36
C PHE A 183 -7.92 -19.36 -6.29
N ILE A 184 -6.69 -19.78 -6.60
CA ILE A 184 -6.27 -21.18 -6.50
C ILE A 184 -6.30 -21.66 -5.04
N GLY A 185 -5.82 -20.83 -4.10
CA GLY A 185 -5.84 -21.14 -2.67
C GLY A 185 -7.26 -21.36 -2.14
N LEU A 186 -8.20 -20.51 -2.54
CA LEU A 186 -9.62 -20.69 -2.22
C LEU A 186 -10.20 -21.99 -2.78
N LEU A 187 -9.88 -22.33 -4.05
CA LEU A 187 -10.29 -23.60 -4.62
C LEU A 187 -9.75 -24.80 -3.82
N MET A 188 -8.46 -24.78 -3.44
CA MET A 188 -7.86 -25.83 -2.63
C MET A 188 -8.51 -25.95 -1.24
N LEU A 189 -8.82 -24.83 -0.58
CA LEU A 189 -9.52 -24.81 0.70
C LEU A 189 -10.96 -25.33 0.60
N THR A 190 -11.68 -25.04 -0.49
CA THR A 190 -13.02 -25.62 -0.70
C THR A 190 -12.96 -27.11 -1.01
N ALA A 191 -11.94 -27.57 -1.73
CA ALA A 191 -11.74 -28.97 -2.08
C ALA A 191 -11.18 -29.81 -0.92
N SER A 192 -10.65 -29.20 0.16
CA SER A 192 -10.05 -29.95 1.28
C SER A 192 -11.07 -30.76 2.10
N TRP A 193 -12.38 -30.54 1.91
CA TRP A 193 -13.46 -31.34 2.48
C TRP A 193 -14.05 -32.37 1.48
N GLY A 194 -13.55 -32.41 0.24
CA GLY A 194 -14.03 -33.34 -0.78
C GLY A 194 -13.73 -34.79 -0.39
N VAL A 195 -14.77 -35.57 -0.12
CA VAL A 195 -14.66 -37.02 0.08
C VAL A 195 -14.48 -37.70 -1.28
N THR A 196 -13.24 -37.99 -1.65
CA THR A 196 -12.88 -39.05 -2.60
C THR A 196 -11.97 -40.03 -1.90
#